data_AF-A0A535PC07-F1
#
_entry.id   AF-A0A535PC07-F1
#
_cell.length_a   1.000
_cell.length_b   1.000
_cell.length_c   1.000
_cell.angle_alpha   90.00
_cell.angle_beta   90.00
_cell.angle_gamma   90.00
#
_symmetry.space_group_name_H-M   'P 1'
#
loop_
_entity.id
_entity.type
_entity.pdbx_description
1 polymer ?
#
loop_
_entity_poly.entity_id
_entity_poly.type
_entity_poly.pdbx_seq_one_letter_code
_entity_poly.pdbx_strand_id
1 'polypeptide(L)'
;AGGMDAVEQALASGTRRTGATVHVVTAELDAGPILVQEAVPILEGDTVETLRQRVHEAEYRILPQGIRLMEARLAGSSTVR
;
A
#
# COMPACT_ATOMS: atom_id res chain seq x y z
N ALA A 1 4.29 4.02 9.87
CA ALA A 1 3.96 2.60 10.11
C ALA A 1 2.47 2.44 9.94
N GLY A 2 2.04 1.49 9.12
CA GLY A 2 0.63 1.14 8.98
C GLY A 2 0.20 0.36 10.22
N GLY A 3 -0.59 0.99 11.09
CA GLY A 3 -1.24 0.29 12.20
C GLY A 3 -2.59 -0.30 11.76
N MET A 4 -3.21 -1.13 12.62
CA MET A 4 -4.57 -1.65 12.39
C MET A 4 -5.60 -0.51 12.17
N ASP A 5 -5.31 0.67 12.71
CA ASP A 5 -6.17 1.86 12.67
C ASP A 5 -5.66 2.95 11.71
N ALA A 6 -4.87 2.59 10.69
CA ALA A 6 -4.27 3.58 9.78
C ALA A 6 -5.30 4.45 9.04
N VAL A 7 -6.49 3.90 8.74
CA VAL A 7 -7.58 4.61 8.08
C VAL A 7 -8.22 5.63 9.02
N GLU A 8 -8.50 5.21 10.26
CA GLU A 8 -9.06 6.04 11.33
C GLU A 8 -8.12 7.22 11.64
N GLN A 9 -6.82 6.93 11.76
CA GLN A 9 -5.80 7.96 11.99
C GLN A 9 -5.72 8.94 10.81
N ALA A 10 -5.81 8.45 9.57
CA ALA A 10 -5.81 9.31 8.40
C ALA A 10 -7.02 10.28 8.40
N LEU A 11 -8.23 9.78 8.66
CA LEU A 11 -9.42 10.63 8.76
C LEU A 11 -9.32 11.64 9.91
N ALA A 12 -8.90 11.19 11.09
CA ALA A 12 -8.77 12.06 12.27
C ALA A 12 -7.68 13.14 12.10
N SER A 13 -6.65 12.88 11.30
CA SER A 13 -5.54 13.82 11.08
C SER A 13 -5.92 15.07 10.27
N GLY A 14 -7.05 15.05 9.56
CA GLY A 14 -7.43 16.14 8.64
C GLY A 14 -6.59 16.22 7.37
N THR A 15 -5.75 15.22 7.08
CA THR A 15 -5.04 15.13 5.79
C THR A 15 -6.02 14.96 4.63
N ARG A 16 -5.61 15.34 3.42
CA ARG A 16 -6.42 15.17 2.20
C ARG A 16 -6.12 13.89 1.43
N ARG A 17 -5.10 13.14 1.84
CA ARG A 17 -4.65 11.91 1.17
C ARG A 17 -4.12 10.90 2.17
N THR A 18 -4.45 9.65 1.90
CA THR A 18 -3.79 8.46 2.45
C THR A 18 -3.25 7.62 1.28
N GLY A 19 -2.95 6.34 1.47
CA GLY A 19 -2.57 5.45 0.39
C GLY A 19 -2.34 4.02 0.83
N ALA A 20 -1.91 3.21 -0.14
CA ALA A 20 -1.45 1.85 0.07
C ALA A 20 -0.08 1.66 -0.58
N THR A 21 0.75 0.81 0.02
CA THR A 21 2.12 0.55 -0.42
C THR A 21 2.38 -0.94 -0.44
N VAL A 22 2.94 -1.43 -1.54
CA VAL A 22 3.51 -2.78 -1.65
C VAL A 22 5.02 -2.64 -1.57
N HIS A 23 5.64 -3.33 -0.61
CA HIS A 23 7.08 -3.30 -0.40
C HIS A 23 7.63 -4.71 -0.16
N VAL A 24 8.95 -4.86 -0.28
CA VAL A 24 9.64 -6.11 0.07
C VAL A 24 9.66 -6.27 1.59
N VAL A 25 9.43 -7.48 2.09
CA VAL A 25 9.49 -7.74 3.53
C VAL A 25 10.95 -7.76 4.00
N THR A 26 11.22 -7.06 5.10
CA THR A 26 12.50 -7.04 5.82
C THR A 26 12.27 -7.37 7.30
N ALA A 27 13.33 -7.53 8.08
CA ALA A 27 13.22 -7.72 9.52
C ALA A 27 12.61 -6.50 10.24
N GLU A 28 12.85 -5.30 9.71
CA GLU A 28 12.24 -4.06 10.19
C GLU A 28 10.82 -3.90 9.62
N LEU A 29 9.87 -3.54 10.50
CA LEU A 29 8.45 -3.35 10.17
C LEU A 29 8.28 -2.23 9.13
N ASP A 30 7.55 -2.51 8.06
CA ASP A 30 7.21 -1.57 6.98
C ASP A 30 8.41 -0.82 6.35
N ALA A 31 9.63 -1.36 6.47
CA ALA A 31 10.86 -0.63 6.14
C ALA A 31 11.57 -1.12 4.85
N GLY A 32 11.04 -2.15 4.20
CA GLY A 32 11.68 -2.68 3.02
C GLY A 32 11.47 -1.82 1.76
N PRO A 33 12.26 -2.06 0.69
CA PRO A 33 12.15 -1.32 -0.55
C PRO A 33 10.72 -1.32 -1.12
N ILE A 34 10.21 -0.14 -1.45
CA ILE A 34 8.89 0.04 -2.07
C ILE A 34 8.93 -0.49 -3.51
N LEU A 35 7.94 -1.31 -3.86
CA LEU A 35 7.71 -1.80 -5.22
C LEU A 35 6.68 -0.92 -5.94
N VAL A 36 5.55 -0.66 -5.29
CA VAL A 36 4.42 0.12 -5.84
C VAL A 36 3.76 0.89 -4.71
N GLN A 37 3.33 2.11 -4.97
CA GLN A 37 2.54 2.90 -4.05
C GLN A 37 1.43 3.62 -4.80
N GLU A 38 0.24 3.68 -4.18
CA GLU A 38 -0.90 4.41 -4.73
C GLU A 38 -1.46 5.37 -3.69
N ALA A 39 -1.60 6.64 -4.08
CA ALA A 39 -2.21 7.66 -3.25
C ALA A 39 -3.74 7.62 -3.38
N VAL A 40 -4.42 7.59 -2.24
CA VAL A 40 -5.88 7.53 -2.14
C VAL A 40 -6.40 8.87 -1.61
N PRO A 41 -7.28 9.58 -2.33
CA PRO A 41 -7.86 10.82 -1.84
C PRO A 41 -8.80 10.54 -0.66
N ILE A 42 -8.82 11.46 0.30
CA ILE A 42 -9.86 11.55 1.33
C ILE A 42 -10.85 12.61 0.86
N LEU A 43 -12.11 12.22 0.68
CA LEU A 43 -13.17 13.06 0.18
C LEU A 43 -13.95 13.71 1.33
N GLU A 44 -14.58 14.84 1.03
CA GLU A 44 -15.47 15.49 1.98
C GLU A 44 -16.63 14.54 2.33
N GLY A 45 -16.87 14.36 3.64
CA GLY A 45 -17.91 13.46 4.14
C GLY A 45 -17.52 11.98 4.20
N ASP A 46 -16.26 11.61 3.94
CA ASP A 46 -15.81 10.24 4.14
C ASP A 46 -16.01 9.79 5.60
N THR A 47 -16.59 8.59 5.75
CA THR A 47 -16.51 7.80 6.97
C THR A 47 -15.31 6.84 6.91
N VAL A 48 -14.97 6.24 8.06
CA VAL A 48 -13.94 5.20 8.15
C VAL A 48 -14.20 4.07 7.14
N GLU A 49 -15.45 3.62 7.04
CA GLU A 49 -15.86 2.55 6.13
C GLU A 49 -15.66 2.94 4.67
N THR A 50 -16.09 4.13 4.28
CA THR A 50 -15.96 4.59 2.89
C THR A 50 -14.51 4.81 2.47
N LEU A 51 -13.66 5.36 3.36
CA LEU A 51 -12.25 5.51 3.08
C LEU A 51 -11.53 4.17 3.06
N ARG A 52 -11.85 3.27 4.01
CA ARG A 52 -11.29 1.92 4.08
C ARG A 52 -11.57 1.13 2.81
N GLN A 53 -12.81 1.19 2.32
CA GLN A 53 -13.19 0.57 1.05
C GLN A 53 -12.33 1.11 -0.11
N ARG A 54 -12.15 2.42 -0.20
CA ARG A 54 -11.33 3.04 -1.26
C ARG A 54 -9.85 2.66 -1.15
N VAL A 55 -9.32 2.51 0.07
CA VAL A 55 -7.95 2.01 0.32
C VAL A 55 -7.82 0.55 -0.11
N HIS A 56 -8.77 -0.32 0.23
CA HIS A 56 -8.77 -1.71 -0.21
C HIS A 56 -8.84 -1.84 -1.73
N GLU A 57 -9.61 -0.99 -2.41
CA GLU A 57 -9.61 -0.94 -3.87
C GLU A 57 -8.24 -0.59 -4.45
N ALA A 58 -7.50 0.32 -3.82
CA ALA A 58 -6.12 0.61 -4.21
C ALA A 58 -5.19 -0.58 -3.95
N GLU A 59 -5.30 -1.24 -2.80
CA GLU A 59 -4.54 -2.46 -2.48
C GLU A 59 -4.76 -3.56 -3.54
N TYR A 60 -6.02 -3.81 -3.94
CA TYR A 60 -6.35 -4.79 -4.99
C TYR A 60 -5.75 -4.42 -6.35
N ARG A 61 -5.61 -3.12 -6.66
CA ARG A 61 -4.94 -2.67 -7.89
C ARG A 61 -3.43 -2.87 -7.83
N ILE A 62 -2.77 -2.49 -6.73
CA ILE A 62 -1.31 -2.44 -6.68
C ILE A 62 -0.65 -3.75 -6.28
N LEU A 63 -1.31 -4.62 -5.51
CA LEU A 63 -0.73 -5.90 -5.10
C LEU A 63 -0.35 -6.80 -6.29
N PRO A 64 -1.24 -7.03 -7.29
CA PRO A 64 -0.86 -7.80 -8.49
C PRO A 64 0.26 -7.14 -9.29
N GLN A 65 0.37 -5.81 -9.28
CA GLN A 65 1.47 -5.09 -9.94
C GLN A 65 2.81 -5.36 -9.25
N GLY A 66 2.82 -5.29 -7.91
CA GLY A 66 4.01 -5.61 -7.11
C GLY A 66 4.48 -7.05 -7.32
N ILE A 67 3.56 -8.01 -7.42
CA ILE A 67 3.89 -9.42 -7.72
C ILE A 67 4.58 -9.53 -9.08
N ARG A 68 4.05 -8.91 -10.14
CA ARG A 68 4.66 -8.92 -11.47
C ARG A 68 6.05 -8.27 -11.49
N LEU A 69 6.24 -7.18 -10.77
CA LEU A 69 7.56 -6.53 -10.64
C LEU A 69 8.56 -7.44 -9.94
N MET A 70 8.14 -8.16 -8.90
CA MET A 70 9.01 -9.11 -8.21
C MET A 70 9.34 -10.32 -9.10
N GLU A 71 8.37 -10.88 -9.80
CA GLU A 71 8.57 -11.98 -10.75
C GLU A 71 9.59 -11.59 -11.84
N ALA A 72 9.43 -10.42 -12.47
CA ALA A 72 10.38 -9.91 -13.46
C ALA A 72 11.80 -9.74 -12.86
N ARG A 73 11.91 -9.28 -11.61
CA ARG A 73 13.19 -9.15 -10.92
C ARG A 73 13.86 -10.50 -10.66
N LEU A 74 13.08 -11.51 -10.28
CA LEU A 74 13.58 -12.86 -10.03
C LEU A 74 14.02 -13.54 -11.33
N ALA A 75 13.27 -13.37 -12.43
CA ALA A 75 13.65 -13.90 -13.75
C ALA A 75 14.97 -13.33 -14.28
N GLY A 76 15.32 -12.10 -13.90
CA GLY A 76 16.61 -11.48 -14.21
C GLY A 76 17.77 -11.91 -13.30
N SER A 77 17.50 -12.65 -12.21
CA SER A 77 18.50 -13.06 -11.23
C SER A 77 19.13 -14.42 -11.58
N SER A 78 20.45 -14.48 -11.68
CA SER A 78 21.18 -15.74 -11.94
C SER A 78 21.14 -16.73 -10.78
N THR A 79 20.70 -16.31 -9.60
CA THR A 79 20.57 -17.15 -8.39
C THR A 79 19.32 -18.02 -8.42
N VAL A 80 18.32 -17.65 -9.22
CA VAL A 80 17.07 -18.40 -9.40
C VAL A 80 17.09 -19.02 -10.80
N ARG A 81 17.94 -20.02 -11.00
CA ARG A 81 17.92 -20.91 -12.17
C ARG A 81 17.91 -22.34 -11.71
#